data_AF-A0A7R9ITR3-F1
#
_entry.id   AF-A0A7R9ITR3-F1
#
_cell.length_a   1.000
_cell.length_b   1.000
_cell.length_c   1.000
_cell.angle_alpha   90.00
_cell.angle_beta   90.00
_cell.angle_gamma   90.00
#
_symmetry.space_group_name_H-M   'P 1'
#
loop_
_entity.id
_entity.type
_entity.pdbx_description
1 polymer ?
#
loop_
_entity_poly.entity_id
_entity_poly.type
_entity_poly.pdbx_seq_one_letter_code
_entity_poly.pdbx_strand_id
1 'polypeptide(L)'
;SVPIYFKWLSYLSWFKYANEALLINQWEGVDHIDCTASNTTCPKNGLVVIETLNFSFANLDMDLLSLAGLIIGFRFLAYLALLSRTYRSY
;
A
#
# COMPACT_ATOMS: atom_id res chain seq x y z
N SER A 1 5.11 -3.30 -17.93
CA SER A 1 3.75 -2.90 -17.53
C SER A 1 2.92 -4.14 -17.23
N VAL A 2 2.07 -4.10 -16.19
CA VAL A 2 1.25 -5.25 -15.78
C VAL A 2 0.08 -5.44 -16.76
N PRO A 3 -0.18 -6.67 -17.28
CA PRO A 3 -1.30 -6.93 -18.16
C PRO A 3 -2.65 -6.55 -17.53
N ILE A 4 -3.61 -6.08 -18.33
CA ILE A 4 -4.91 -5.56 -17.86
C ILE A 4 -5.66 -6.60 -17.01
N TYR A 5 -5.60 -7.87 -17.40
CA TYR A 5 -6.25 -8.96 -16.68
C TYR A 5 -5.62 -9.28 -15.31
N PHE A 6 -4.44 -8.74 -14.99
CA PHE A 6 -3.82 -8.82 -13.66
C PHE A 6 -3.99 -7.53 -12.84
N LYS A 7 -4.54 -6.45 -13.41
CA LYS A 7 -4.72 -5.19 -12.67
C LYS A 7 -5.63 -5.33 -11.46
N TRP A 8 -6.66 -6.17 -11.53
CA TRP A 8 -7.59 -6.35 -10.42
C TRP A 8 -6.90 -6.92 -9.17
N LEU A 9 -5.93 -7.81 -9.36
CA LEU A 9 -5.16 -8.41 -8.27
C LEU A 9 -4.33 -7.37 -7.50
N SER A 10 -3.90 -6.30 -8.18
CA SER A 10 -3.21 -5.19 -7.54
C SER A 10 -4.08 -4.46 -6.52
N TYR A 11 -5.41 -4.39 -6.73
CA TYR A 11 -6.33 -3.78 -5.76
C TYR A 11 -6.58 -4.66 -4.52
N LEU A 12 -6.30 -5.96 -4.60
CA LEU A 12 -6.36 -6.89 -3.47
C LEU A 12 -5.04 -6.99 -2.68
N SER A 13 -4.00 -6.29 -3.13
CA SER A 13 -2.69 -6.33 -2.52
C SER A 13 -2.61 -5.40 -1.31
N TRP A 14 -2.67 -5.95 -0.10
CA TRP A 14 -2.40 -5.19 1.12
C TRP A 14 -1.00 -4.55 1.11
N PHE A 15 -0.02 -5.21 0.46
CA PHE A 15 1.35 -4.72 0.33
C PHE A 15 1.42 -3.41 -0.46
N LYS A 16 0.56 -3.23 -1.48
CA LYS A 16 0.49 -1.98 -2.25
C LYS A 16 0.16 -0.80 -1.33
N TYR A 17 -0.97 -0.89 -0.62
CA TYR A 17 -1.48 0.17 0.25
C TYR A 17 -0.55 0.41 1.46
N ALA A 18 -0.03 -0.67 2.07
CA ALA A 18 0.88 -0.54 3.20
C ALA A 18 2.21 0.11 2.82
N ASN A 19 2.76 -0.20 1.63
CA ASN A 19 4.01 0.38 1.17
C ASN A 19 3.87 1.88 0.87
N GLU A 20 2.77 2.31 0.25
CA GLU A 20 2.47 3.73 0.02
C GLU A 20 2.38 4.49 1.37
N ALA A 21 1.60 3.97 2.33
CA ALA A 21 1.47 4.57 3.66
C ALA A 21 2.80 4.62 4.43
N LEU A 22 3.61 3.56 4.40
CA LEU A 22 4.93 3.52 5.04
C LEU A 22 5.90 4.53 4.45
N LEU A 23 5.91 4.68 3.12
CA LEU A 23 6.81 5.59 2.43
C LEU A 23 6.43 7.04 2.69
N ILE A 24 5.14 7.38 2.69
CA ILE A 24 4.69 8.71 3.11
C ILE A 24 5.13 8.98 4.56
N ASN A 25 4.83 8.08 5.50
CA ASN A 25 5.21 8.24 6.90
C ASN A 25 6.74 8.36 7.12
N GLN A 26 7.54 7.70 6.30
CA GLN A 26 9.01 7.71 6.43
C GLN A 26 9.64 8.99 5.88
N TRP A 27 9.10 9.51 4.77
CA TRP A 27 9.71 10.60 4.01
C TRP A 27 9.00 11.94 4.23
N GLU A 28 7.85 11.95 4.89
CA GLU A 28 7.18 13.17 5.33
C GLU A 28 8.08 13.93 6.32
N GLY A 29 8.31 15.22 6.03
CA GLY A 29 9.14 16.10 6.87
C GLY A 29 10.66 15.89 6.75
N VAL A 30 11.13 15.04 5.83
CA VAL A 30 12.58 14.93 5.55
C VAL A 30 12.99 16.05 4.60
N ASP A 31 13.57 17.12 5.14
CA ASP A 31 13.94 18.33 4.39
C ASP A 31 15.25 18.19 3.58
N HIS A 32 16.16 17.30 3.98
CA HIS A 32 17.45 17.12 3.34
C HIS A 32 17.90 15.66 3.31
N ILE A 33 18.41 15.22 2.17
CA ILE A 33 19.06 13.92 1.99
C ILE A 33 20.48 14.18 1.50
N ASP A 34 21.49 13.75 2.26
CA ASP A 34 22.89 13.89 1.90
C ASP A 34 23.24 12.99 0.71
N CYS A 35 23.45 13.60 -0.45
CA CYS A 35 23.84 12.93 -1.68
C CYS A 35 25.33 13.13 -1.96
N THR A 36 26.05 12.08 -2.32
CA THR A 36 27.41 12.19 -2.86
C THR A 36 27.39 12.87 -4.24
N ALA A 37 28.39 13.74 -4.50
CA ALA A 37 28.47 14.60 -5.68
C ALA A 37 28.46 13.86 -7.04
N SER A 38 28.62 12.55 -7.06
CA SER A 38 28.60 11.71 -8.25
C SER A 38 27.22 11.14 -8.63
N ASN A 39 26.18 11.33 -7.80
CA ASN A 39 24.85 10.75 -8.05
C ASN A 39 23.87 11.77 -8.65
N THR A 40 23.58 11.65 -9.94
CA THR A 40 22.59 12.49 -10.66
C THR A 40 21.13 12.08 -10.39
N THR A 41 20.90 10.90 -9.82
CA THR A 41 19.57 10.35 -9.49
C THR A 41 19.19 10.46 -8.02
N CYS A 42 20.03 11.08 -7.18
CA CYS A 42 19.76 11.17 -5.76
C CYS A 42 18.66 12.21 -5.45
N PRO A 43 17.58 11.82 -4.74
CA PRO A 43 16.53 12.75 -4.34
C PRO A 43 17.08 13.73 -3.29
N LYS A 44 16.75 15.02 -3.41
CA LYS A 44 17.29 16.06 -2.52
C LYS A 44 16.62 16.09 -1.14
N ASN A 45 15.38 15.60 -1.05
CA ASN A 45 14.56 15.59 0.16
C ASN A 45 13.46 14.51 0.02
N GLY A 46 12.71 14.27 1.10
CA GLY A 46 11.65 13.25 1.13
C GLY A 46 10.47 13.56 0.21
N LEU A 47 10.15 14.84 -0.03
CA LEU A 47 9.09 15.23 -0.96
C LEU A 47 9.38 14.75 -2.39
N VAL A 48 10.62 14.87 -2.85
CA VAL A 48 11.03 14.36 -4.17
C VAL A 48 10.90 12.83 -4.24
N VAL A 49 11.16 12.12 -3.14
CA VAL A 49 10.94 10.66 -3.08
C VAL A 49 9.46 10.30 -3.23
N ILE A 50 8.58 11.01 -2.52
CA ILE A 50 7.13 10.77 -2.58
C ILE A 50 6.57 11.11 -3.97
N GLU A 51 6.99 12.23 -4.56
CA GLU A 51 6.56 12.68 -5.89
C GLU A 51 7.04 11.73 -7.00
N THR A 52 8.29 11.27 -6.96
CA THR A 52 8.81 10.32 -7.96
C THR A 52 8.07 8.98 -7.95
N LEU A 53 7.47 8.60 -6.82
CA LEU A 53 6.66 7.40 -6.68
C LEU A 53 5.17 7.62 -7.01
N ASN A 54 4.78 8.84 -7.40
CA ASN A 54 3.40 9.27 -7.64
C ASN A 54 2.46 9.07 -6.45
N PHE A 55 3.00 9.19 -5.24
CA PHE A 55 2.21 9.11 -4.02
C PHE A 55 1.68 10.50 -3.65
N SER A 56 0.43 10.55 -3.20
CA SER A 56 -0.23 11.79 -2.77
C SER A 56 -0.74 11.61 -1.35
N PHE A 57 -0.65 12.64 -0.52
CA PHE A 57 -1.26 12.65 0.82
C PHE A 57 -2.78 12.37 0.76
N ALA A 58 -3.45 12.73 -0.34
CA ALA A 58 -4.86 12.41 -0.55
C ALA A 58 -5.12 10.91 -0.78
N ASN A 59 -4.12 10.14 -1.20
CA ASN A 59 -4.24 8.69 -1.37
C ASN A 59 -4.08 7.94 -0.05
N LEU A 60 -3.40 8.51 0.94
CA LEU A 60 -3.13 7.84 2.22
C LEU A 60 -4.41 7.43 2.94
N ASP A 61 -5.43 8.30 2.96
CA ASP A 61 -6.73 8.00 3.53
C ASP A 61 -7.42 6.85 2.78
N MET A 62 -7.34 6.84 1.45
CA MET A 62 -7.91 5.79 0.60
C MET A 62 -7.16 4.46 0.76
N ASP A 63 -5.85 4.49 0.95
CA ASP A 63 -5.02 3.32 1.18
C ASP A 63 -5.34 2.69 2.54
N LEU A 64 -5.50 3.52 3.58
CA LEU A 64 -5.88 3.08 4.91
C LEU A 64 -7.30 2.47 4.92
N LEU A 65 -8.25 3.13 4.25
CA LEU A 65 -9.60 2.60 4.07
C LEU A 65 -9.60 1.27 3.29
N SER A 66 -8.81 1.17 2.24
CA SER A 66 -8.65 -0.07 1.46
C SER A 66 -8.06 -1.19 2.30
N LEU A 67 -7.06 -0.89 3.13
CA LEU A 67 -6.45 -1.86 4.04
C LEU A 67 -7.44 -2.35 5.09
N ALA A 68 -8.20 -1.43 5.71
CA ALA A 68 -9.26 -1.78 6.66
C ALA A 68 -10.35 -2.64 5.99
N GLY A 69 -10.77 -2.28 4.77
CA GLY A 69 -11.72 -3.04 3.97
C GLY A 69 -11.24 -4.46 3.67
N LEU A 70 -9.97 -4.63 3.31
CA LEU A 70 -9.36 -5.94 3.09
C LEU A 70 -9.35 -6.79 4.37
N ILE A 71 -8.99 -6.21 5.52
CA ILE A 71 -9.00 -6.91 6.81
C ILE A 71 -10.41 -7.41 7.12
N ILE A 72 -11.42 -6.54 7.04
CA ILE A 72 -12.82 -6.90 7.30
C ILE A 72 -13.28 -7.98 6.32
N GLY A 73 -13.01 -7.81 5.02
CA GLY A 73 -13.38 -8.76 3.99
C GLY A 73 -12.78 -10.15 4.21
N PHE A 74 -11.47 -10.26 4.43
CA PHE A 74 -10.82 -11.55 4.68
C PHE A 74 -11.28 -12.20 5.99
N ARG A 75 -11.50 -11.42 7.05
CA ARG A 75 -12.03 -11.94 8.32
C ARG A 75 -13.45 -12.48 8.15
N PHE A 76 -14.29 -11.76 7.41
CA PHE A 76 -15.65 -12.20 7.10
C PHE A 76 -15.66 -13.47 6.26
N LEU A 77 -14.83 -13.56 5.21
CA LEU A 77 -14.68 -14.77 4.41
C LEU A 77 -14.18 -15.96 5.23
N ALA A 78 -13.19 -15.73 6.11
CA ALA A 78 -12.70 -16.76 7.02
C ALA A 78 -13.80 -17.24 7.99
N TYR A 79 -14.61 -16.33 8.53
CA TYR A 79 -15.76 -16.67 9.36
C TYR A 79 -16.78 -17.53 8.60
N LEU A 80 -17.15 -17.15 7.36
CA LEU A 80 -18.07 -17.94 6.53
C LEU A 80 -17.50 -19.32 6.19
N ALA A 81 -16.20 -19.41 5.90
CA ALA A 81 -15.53 -20.68 5.64
C ALA A 81 -15.56 -21.59 6.87
N LEU A 82 -15.29 -21.05 8.06
CA LEU A 82 -15.39 -21.79 9.32
C LEU A 82 -16.84 -22.21 9.62
N LEU A 83 -17.80 -21.31 9.41
CA LEU A 83 -19.22 -21.57 9.62
C LEU A 83 -19.74 -22.70 8.73
N SER A 84 -19.41 -22.65 7.43
CA SER A 84 -19.78 -23.70 6.47
C SER A 84 -19.17 -25.05 6.84
N ARG A 85 -17.95 -25.08 7.39
CA ARG A 85 -17.33 -26.32 7.90
C ARG A 85 -18.09 -26.87 9.12
N THR A 86 -18.49 -26.02 10.05
CA THR A 86 -19.27 -26.45 11.23
C THR A 86 -20.64 -27.00 10.82
N TYR A 87 -21.35 -26.33 9.91
CA TYR A 87 -22.64 -26.85 9.40
C TYR A 87 -22.51 -28.15 8.61
N ARG A 88 -21.38 -28.41 7.94
CA ARG A 88 -21.12 -29.69 7.25
C ARG A 88 -20.78 -30.84 8.19
N SER A 89 -20.37 -30.54 9.43
CA SER A 89 -19.96 -31.54 10.42
C SER A 89 -21.12 -32.02 11.30
N TYR A 90 -22.29 -31.40 11.19
CA TYR A 90 -23.53 -31.79 11.85
C TYR A 90 -24.45 -32.46 10.82
#